data_AF-A0A1G2ZN67-F1
#
_entry.id   AF-A0A1G2ZN67-F1
#
_cell.length_a   1.000
_cell.length_b   1.000
_cell.length_c   1.000
_cell.angle_alpha   90.00
_cell.angle_beta   90.00
_cell.angle_gamma   90.00
#
_symmetry.space_group_name_H-M   'P 1'
#
loop_
_entity.id
_entity.type
_entity.pdbx_description
1 polymer ?
#
loop_
_entity_poly.entity_id
_entity_poly.type
_entity_poly.pdbx_seq_one_letter_code
_entity_poly.pdbx_strand_id
1 'polypeptide(L)'
;MPTGYASEQYYLSRIAERSEPKEVIDSSLTGRITVATAGTAVQGADRPNKGGFFLVSHPDNTDTVWIFPWGYGKDSGWPLQPTGSPVFVNVANLNLLGFDADVNGERLCWIKA
;
A
#
# COMPACT_ATOMS: atom_id res chain seq x y z
N MET A 1 60.50 14.97 -0.74
CA MET A 1 59.62 14.29 0.23
C MET A 1 58.18 14.66 -0.11
N PRO A 2 57.27 13.70 -0.30
CA PRO A 2 55.94 13.94 -0.85
C PRO A 2 54.91 14.15 0.28
N THR A 3 54.07 15.18 0.18
CA THR A 3 52.87 15.33 1.02
C THR A 3 51.71 15.80 0.15
N GLY A 4 51.04 14.84 -0.50
CA GLY A 4 49.95 15.14 -1.44
C GLY A 4 48.78 14.16 -1.40
N TYR A 5 48.62 13.36 -0.33
CA TYR A 5 47.61 12.27 -0.29
C TYR A 5 46.55 12.39 0.82
N ALA A 6 46.54 13.47 1.60
CA ALA A 6 45.59 13.59 2.73
C ALA A 6 44.18 14.06 2.31
N SER A 7 43.99 14.62 1.11
CA SER A 7 42.71 15.17 0.67
C SER A 7 41.80 14.17 -0.06
N GLU A 8 42.38 13.20 -0.76
CA GLU A 8 41.61 12.27 -1.61
C GLU A 8 40.92 11.17 -0.78
N GLN A 9 41.62 10.61 0.22
CA GLN A 9 41.00 9.64 1.14
C GLN A 9 39.92 10.28 2.03
N TYR A 10 40.05 11.57 2.34
CA TYR A 10 39.02 12.34 3.08
C TYR A 10 37.76 12.60 2.24
N TYR A 11 37.93 12.83 0.93
CA TYR A 11 36.79 13.00 0.03
C TYR A 11 36.07 11.67 -0.24
N LEU A 12 36.82 10.57 -0.41
CA LEU A 12 36.22 9.25 -0.64
C LEU A 12 35.49 8.70 0.60
N SER A 13 35.98 8.99 1.82
CA SER A 13 35.28 8.59 3.06
C SER A 13 33.95 9.32 3.26
N ARG A 14 33.88 10.61 2.89
CA ARG A 14 32.63 11.42 2.93
C ARG A 14 31.59 10.99 1.90
N ILE A 15 32.01 10.39 0.78
CA ILE A 15 31.10 9.86 -0.25
C ILE A 15 30.54 8.51 0.21
N ALA A 16 31.33 7.67 0.89
CA ALA A 16 30.88 6.40 1.46
C ALA A 16 29.89 6.55 2.63
N GLU A 17 29.92 7.69 3.34
CA GLU A 17 28.97 8.02 4.43
C GLU A 17 27.66 8.66 3.95
N ARG A 18 27.55 9.03 2.68
CA ARG A 18 26.23 9.32 2.08
C ARG A 18 25.57 7.98 1.80
N SER A 19 25.05 7.35 2.86
CA SER A 19 23.97 6.39 2.68
C SER A 19 22.94 7.07 1.79
N GLU A 20 22.63 6.42 0.67
CA GLU A 20 21.51 6.83 -0.18
C GLU A 20 20.33 7.10 0.76
N PRO A 21 19.55 8.18 0.58
CA PRO A 21 18.33 8.35 1.33
C PRO A 21 17.49 7.12 1.01
N LYS A 22 17.51 6.15 1.93
CA LYS A 22 16.63 5.00 1.90
C LYS A 22 15.27 5.63 2.01
N GLU A 23 14.60 5.79 0.88
CA GLU A 23 13.30 6.41 0.79
C GLU A 23 12.41 5.60 1.74
N VAL A 24 12.18 6.17 2.93
CA VAL A 24 11.34 5.51 3.92
C VAL A 24 9.95 5.67 3.36
N ILE A 25 9.47 4.65 2.66
CA ILE A 25 8.06 4.55 2.31
C ILE A 25 7.33 4.56 3.65
N ASP A 26 6.76 5.71 3.98
CA ASP A 26 5.97 5.84 5.19
C ASP A 26 4.78 4.89 5.05
N SER A 27 4.79 3.81 5.85
CA SER A 27 3.68 2.86 5.94
C SER A 27 2.35 3.50 6.40
N SER A 28 2.35 4.80 6.75
CA SER A 28 1.14 5.58 6.96
C SER A 28 0.48 6.05 5.65
N LEU A 29 1.22 6.07 4.54
CA LEU A 29 0.77 6.52 3.22
C LEU A 29 0.28 5.36 2.34
N THR A 30 0.75 4.15 2.58
CA THR A 30 0.37 2.95 1.82
C THR A 30 0.26 1.73 2.70
N GLY A 31 -0.46 0.72 2.26
CA GLY A 31 -0.49 -0.56 2.93
C GLY A 31 -1.19 -1.64 2.12
N ARG A 32 -1.33 -2.80 2.76
CA ARG A 32 -1.99 -3.97 2.20
C ARG A 32 -2.99 -4.52 3.20
N ILE A 33 -4.11 -5.01 2.70
CA ILE A 33 -5.15 -5.71 3.45
C ILE A 33 -5.21 -7.14 2.90
N THR A 34 -5.26 -8.13 3.77
CA THR A 34 -5.40 -9.55 3.39
C THR A 34 -6.75 -10.05 3.85
N VAL A 35 -7.53 -10.61 2.93
CA VAL A 35 -8.77 -11.33 3.23
C VAL A 35 -8.39 -12.80 3.46
N ALA A 36 -8.22 -13.18 4.73
CA ALA A 36 -7.74 -14.51 5.08
C ALA A 36 -8.71 -15.63 4.65
N THR A 37 -10.02 -15.34 4.70
CA THR A 37 -11.10 -16.26 4.37
C THR A 37 -12.08 -15.58 3.43
N ALA A 38 -12.31 -16.15 2.25
CA ALA A 38 -13.27 -15.70 1.27
C ALA A 38 -14.69 -15.65 1.86
N GLY A 39 -15.47 -14.65 1.46
CA GLY A 39 -16.81 -14.40 1.99
C GLY A 39 -16.81 -13.81 3.42
N THR A 40 -15.66 -13.45 3.97
CA THR A 40 -15.55 -12.84 5.31
C THR A 40 -14.99 -11.43 5.18
N ALA A 41 -15.89 -10.45 5.31
CA ALA A 41 -15.52 -9.04 5.23
C ALA A 41 -14.48 -8.65 6.30
N VAL A 42 -13.41 -8.00 5.86
CA VAL A 42 -12.36 -7.39 6.68
C VAL A 42 -12.54 -5.88 6.66
N GLN A 43 -12.55 -5.24 7.83
CA GLN A 43 -12.59 -3.77 7.91
C GLN A 43 -11.22 -3.18 7.60
N GLY A 44 -11.19 -2.04 6.91
CA GLY A 44 -9.98 -1.24 6.77
C GLY A 44 -9.41 -0.77 8.11
N ALA A 45 -8.09 -0.55 8.15
CA ALA A 45 -7.44 0.02 9.33
C ALA A 45 -7.82 1.49 9.55
N ASP A 46 -7.75 1.97 10.78
CA ASP A 46 -7.92 3.39 11.12
C ASP A 46 -6.78 4.23 10.53
N ARG A 47 -7.02 4.73 9.31
CA ARG A 47 -6.10 5.51 8.50
C ARG A 47 -6.86 6.71 7.96
N PRO A 48 -6.84 7.86 8.65
CA PRO A 48 -7.50 9.06 8.16
C PRO A 48 -6.78 9.60 6.92
N ASN A 49 -7.54 9.99 5.90
CA ASN A 49 -7.09 10.82 4.78
C ASN A 49 -8.26 11.62 4.21
N LYS A 50 -8.14 12.95 4.16
CA LYS A 50 -9.18 13.81 3.56
C LYS A 50 -9.20 13.72 2.03
N GLY A 51 -8.08 13.29 1.41
CA GLY A 51 -7.97 13.14 -0.04
C GLY A 51 -8.60 11.86 -0.61
N GLY A 52 -8.94 10.88 0.24
CA GLY A 52 -9.42 9.57 -0.20
C GLY A 52 -8.30 8.54 -0.40
N PHE A 53 -8.60 7.44 -1.10
CA PHE A 53 -7.67 6.34 -1.29
C PHE A 53 -7.69 5.85 -2.72
N PHE A 54 -6.52 5.54 -3.27
CA PHE A 54 -6.41 4.67 -4.44
C PHE A 54 -6.25 3.24 -3.97
N LEU A 55 -7.08 2.35 -4.50
CA LEU A 55 -7.17 0.95 -4.14
C LEU A 55 -6.95 0.08 -5.36
N VAL A 56 -6.18 -0.99 -5.24
CA VAL A 56 -5.88 -1.91 -6.34
C VAL A 56 -5.79 -3.35 -5.83
N SER A 57 -6.19 -4.31 -6.66
CA SER A 57 -5.98 -5.74 -6.40
C SER A 57 -4.48 -6.06 -6.42
N HIS A 58 -4.01 -6.92 -5.51
CA HIS A 58 -2.62 -7.37 -5.54
C HIS A 58 -2.37 -8.21 -6.81
N PRO A 59 -1.24 -8.04 -7.51
CA PRO A 59 -0.99 -8.74 -8.78
C PRO A 59 -0.97 -10.26 -8.64
N ASP A 60 -0.59 -10.78 -7.48
CA ASP A 60 -0.57 -12.22 -7.18
C ASP A 60 -1.95 -12.83 -6.84
N ASN A 61 -3.02 -12.03 -6.79
CA ASN A 61 -4.36 -12.58 -6.59
C ASN A 61 -4.76 -13.45 -7.78
N THR A 62 -5.53 -14.49 -7.51
CA THR A 62 -5.97 -15.45 -8.53
C THR A 62 -7.37 -15.15 -9.06
N ASP A 63 -8.12 -14.34 -8.30
CA ASP A 63 -9.51 -14.00 -8.52
C ASP A 63 -9.83 -12.60 -7.94
N THR A 64 -11.11 -12.32 -7.77
CA THR A 64 -11.67 -11.01 -7.54
C THR A 64 -11.68 -10.66 -6.05
N VAL A 65 -11.20 -9.45 -5.76
CA VAL A 65 -11.35 -8.80 -4.46
C VAL A 65 -12.39 -7.70 -4.53
N TRP A 66 -13.07 -7.43 -3.43
CA TRP A 66 -14.24 -6.57 -3.37
C TRP A 66 -14.02 -5.43 -2.39
N ILE A 67 -14.52 -4.24 -2.73
CA ILE A 67 -14.52 -3.07 -1.86
C ILE A 67 -15.94 -2.57 -1.70
N PHE A 68 -16.38 -2.31 -0.47
CA PHE A 68 -17.73 -1.85 -0.17
C PHE A 68 -17.73 -0.96 1.09
N PRO A 69 -18.80 -0.19 1.36
CA PRO A 69 -18.93 0.51 2.64
C PRO A 69 -18.97 -0.48 3.81
N TRP A 70 -18.28 -0.18 4.91
CA TRP A 70 -18.27 -1.07 6.08
C TRP A 70 -19.67 -1.24 6.67
N GLY A 71 -20.00 -2.46 7.10
CA GLY A 71 -21.32 -2.85 7.60
C GLY A 71 -22.28 -3.35 6.50
N TYR A 72 -21.86 -3.31 5.23
CA TYR A 72 -22.56 -3.94 4.11
C TYR A 72 -21.81 -5.19 3.62
N GLY A 73 -22.36 -5.88 2.63
CA GLY A 73 -21.74 -7.05 1.99
C GLY A 73 -21.18 -6.75 0.60
N LYS A 74 -20.40 -7.70 0.06
CA LYS A 74 -19.72 -7.55 -1.25
C LYS A 74 -20.67 -7.29 -2.43
N ASP A 75 -21.93 -7.72 -2.34
CA ASP A 75 -22.96 -7.47 -3.36
C ASP A 75 -23.30 -5.97 -3.55
N SER A 76 -22.93 -5.13 -2.58
CA SER A 76 -23.04 -3.66 -2.67
C SER A 76 -21.76 -2.97 -3.14
N GLY A 77 -20.72 -3.75 -3.43
CA GLY A 77 -19.37 -3.28 -3.65
C GLY A 77 -18.94 -3.20 -5.11
N TRP A 78 -17.67 -2.85 -5.27
CA TRP A 78 -16.99 -2.82 -6.56
C TRP A 78 -15.95 -3.95 -6.62
N PRO A 79 -16.01 -4.81 -7.65
CA PRO A 79 -15.00 -5.83 -7.87
C PRO A 79 -13.72 -5.22 -8.43
N LEU A 80 -12.57 -5.65 -7.92
CA LEU A 80 -11.25 -5.39 -8.47
C LEU A 80 -10.64 -6.70 -8.97
N GLN A 81 -10.45 -6.76 -10.28
CA GLN A 81 -9.80 -7.89 -10.93
C GLN A 81 -8.29 -7.88 -10.65
N PRO A 82 -7.62 -9.06 -10.62
CA PRO A 82 -6.18 -9.12 -10.71
C PRO A 82 -5.70 -8.34 -11.93
N THR A 83 -4.66 -7.52 -11.79
CA THR A 83 -4.13 -6.63 -12.85
C THR A 83 -5.07 -5.50 -13.32
N GLY A 84 -6.19 -5.29 -12.64
CA GLY A 84 -7.10 -4.16 -12.89
C GLY A 84 -6.46 -2.80 -12.60
N SER A 85 -7.05 -1.74 -13.16
CA SER A 85 -6.65 -0.37 -12.84
C SER A 85 -7.01 -0.01 -11.39
N PRO A 86 -6.24 0.89 -10.75
CA PRO A 86 -6.61 1.40 -9.44
C PRO A 86 -7.96 2.10 -9.47
N VAL A 87 -8.73 1.95 -8.41
CA VAL A 87 -9.98 2.67 -8.17
C VAL A 87 -9.74 3.75 -7.12
N PHE A 88 -10.23 4.95 -7.39
CA PHE A 88 -10.26 6.04 -6.42
C PHE A 88 -11.54 5.97 -5.59
N VAL A 89 -11.41 5.99 -4.27
CA VAL A 89 -12.54 6.01 -3.33
C VAL A 89 -12.41 7.22 -2.41
N ASN A 90 -13.38 8.12 -2.51
CA ASN A 90 -13.42 9.35 -1.72
C ASN A 90 -14.07 9.11 -0.34
N VAL A 91 -13.26 8.64 0.61
CA VAL A 91 -13.64 8.47 2.02
C VAL A 91 -12.61 9.13 2.93
N ALA A 92 -13.07 9.70 4.05
CA ALA A 92 -12.20 10.40 4.99
C ALA A 92 -11.28 9.47 5.81
N ASN A 93 -11.55 8.16 5.80
CA ASN A 93 -10.79 7.15 6.52
C ASN A 93 -10.98 5.77 5.87
N LEU A 94 -9.92 4.96 5.82
CA LEU A 94 -9.96 3.61 5.25
C LEU A 94 -10.84 2.65 6.06
N ASN A 95 -11.03 2.88 7.36
CA ASN A 95 -11.91 2.05 8.21
C ASN A 95 -13.41 2.19 7.89
N LEU A 96 -13.78 3.12 7.01
CA LEU A 96 -15.15 3.24 6.48
C LEU A 96 -15.44 2.22 5.38
N LEU A 97 -14.44 1.46 4.95
CA LEU A 97 -14.54 0.44 3.91
C LEU A 97 -14.42 -0.98 4.50
N GLY A 98 -15.13 -1.90 3.88
CA GLY A 98 -14.99 -3.34 4.00
C GLY A 98 -14.36 -3.95 2.76
N PHE A 99 -13.65 -5.06 2.97
CA PHE A 99 -12.91 -5.79 1.96
C PHE A 99 -13.25 -7.27 2.02
N ASP A 100 -13.50 -7.88 0.87
CA ASP A 100 -13.76 -9.32 0.77
C ASP A 100 -13.05 -9.88 -0.48
N ALA A 101 -13.06 -11.19 -0.64
CA ALA A 101 -12.43 -11.90 -1.73
C ALA A 101 -13.24 -13.14 -2.12
N ASP A 102 -13.10 -13.57 -3.36
CA ASP A 102 -13.67 -14.82 -3.83
C ASP A 102 -12.74 -16.02 -3.54
N VAL A 103 -11.45 -15.78 -3.29
CA VAL A 103 -10.47 -16.81 -2.89
C VAL A 103 -9.78 -16.44 -1.56
N ASN A 104 -9.50 -17.45 -0.74
CA ASN A 104 -8.79 -17.27 0.54
C ASN A 104 -7.39 -16.70 0.35
N GLY A 105 -7.01 -15.74 1.19
CA GLY A 105 -5.65 -15.19 1.25
C GLY A 105 -5.36 -14.08 0.24
N GLU A 106 -6.36 -13.67 -0.54
CA GLU A 106 -6.24 -12.56 -1.48
C GLU A 106 -6.09 -11.21 -0.79
N ARG A 107 -5.56 -10.25 -1.54
CA ARG A 107 -5.01 -9.02 -0.96
C ARG A 107 -5.37 -7.80 -1.77
N LEU A 108 -5.55 -6.68 -1.08
CA LEU A 108 -5.72 -5.37 -1.69
C LEU A 108 -4.59 -4.45 -1.24
N CYS A 109 -4.10 -3.63 -2.15
CA CYS A 109 -3.15 -2.57 -1.86
C CYS A 109 -3.87 -1.22 -1.86
N TRP A 110 -3.46 -0.32 -0.96
CA TRP A 110 -3.97 1.03 -0.90
C TRP A 110 -2.84 2.04 -0.82
N ILE A 111 -3.09 3.24 -1.34
CA ILE A 111 -2.27 4.43 -1.12
C ILE A 111 -3.20 5.62 -0.87
N LYS A 112 -2.81 6.50 0.05
CA LYS A 112 -3.50 7.78 0.26
C LYS A 112 -3.39 8.61 -1.02
N ALA A 113 -4.52 9.16 -1.45
CA ALA A 113 -4.57 10.14 -2.54
C ALA A 113 -4.09 11.52 -2.08
#